data_AF-A0A7W1ZX90-F1
#
_entry.id   AF-A0A7W1ZX90-F1
#
_cell.length_a   1.000
_cell.length_b   1.000
_cell.length_c   1.000
_cell.angle_alpha   90.00
_cell.angle_beta   90.00
_cell.angle_gamma   90.00
#
_symmetry.space_group_name_H-M   'P 1'
#
loop_
_entity.id
_entity.type
_entity.pdbx_description
1 polymer ?
#
loop_
_entity_poly.entity_id
_entity_poly.type
_entity_poly.pdbx_seq_one_letter_code
_entity_poly.pdbx_strand_id
1 'polypeptide(L)'
;MLTKIYKLFVLIFILLAFAFAANAQNTTEIVAPNGQRRAVAGKDRTRNDEEIVLYSPDYYRKKPTFKNGVDVYVVGGKVSVIQDRAGAVYIQNKPDPGAISVGKDGFVLSANGAARKWILANLKVGDEVKIGEIKEVKNANGEVAPASLIPCFAGAYYRKAVSSFD
;
A
#
# COMPACT_ATOMS: atom_id res chain seq x y z
N MET A 1 58.82 0.66 16.70
CA MET A 1 58.08 1.03 15.47
C MET A 1 56.76 0.29 15.28
N LEU A 2 56.56 -0.90 15.88
CA LEU A 2 55.35 -1.73 15.68
C LEU A 2 54.07 -1.25 16.39
N THR A 3 54.16 -0.35 17.37
CA THR A 3 53.01 0.09 18.20
C THR A 3 52.21 1.25 17.63
N LYS A 4 52.71 1.95 16.61
CA LYS A 4 52.01 3.08 15.96
C LYS A 4 50.99 2.63 14.90
N ILE A 5 51.16 1.44 14.32
CA ILE A 5 50.32 0.93 13.21
C ILE A 5 48.96 0.43 13.73
N TYR A 6 48.92 -0.16 14.94
CA TYR A 6 47.66 -0.66 15.53
C TYR A 6 46.71 0.47 15.95
N LYS A 7 47.21 1.60 16.44
CA LYS A 7 46.36 2.76 16.78
C LYS A 7 45.70 3.40 15.56
N LEU A 8 46.34 3.33 14.40
CA LEU A 8 45.79 3.85 13.14
C LEU A 8 44.72 2.92 12.56
N PHE A 9 44.87 1.59 12.73
CA PHE A 9 43.88 0.61 12.28
C PHE A 9 42.63 0.54 13.18
N VAL A 10 42.78 0.72 14.50
CA VAL A 10 41.63 0.77 15.43
C VAL A 10 40.78 2.02 15.22
N LEU A 11 41.38 3.15 14.79
CA LEU A 11 40.63 4.37 14.49
C LEU A 11 39.77 4.26 13.22
N ILE A 12 40.24 3.52 12.21
CA ILE A 12 39.49 3.29 10.95
C ILE A 12 38.31 2.33 11.16
N PHE A 13 38.43 1.37 12.07
CA PHE A 13 37.32 0.45 12.39
C PHE A 13 36.20 1.12 13.21
N ILE A 14 36.51 2.14 14.03
CA ILE A 14 35.50 2.89 14.81
C ILE A 14 34.77 3.92 13.92
N LEU A 15 35.36 4.37 12.81
CA LEU A 15 34.73 5.30 11.85
C LEU A 15 33.79 4.63 10.83
N LEU A 16 33.73 3.30 10.79
CA LEU A 16 32.73 2.55 10.00
C LEU A 16 31.40 2.34 10.75
N ALA A 17 31.27 2.84 11.98
CA ALA A 17 30.02 2.87 12.74
C ALA A 17 29.10 4.05 12.37
N PHE A 18 29.30 4.67 11.20
CA PHE A 18 28.47 5.79 10.75
C PHE A 18 27.21 5.31 10.02
N ALA A 19 26.09 5.49 10.73
CA ALA A 19 24.77 5.82 10.22
C ALA A 19 24.03 4.74 9.41
N PHE A 20 23.40 3.80 10.12
CA PHE A 20 22.06 3.38 9.71
C PHE A 20 21.11 4.54 9.97
N ALA A 21 21.03 5.49 9.03
CA ALA A 21 19.90 6.40 8.98
C ALA A 21 18.65 5.56 8.70
N ALA A 22 17.83 5.37 9.73
CA ALA A 22 16.50 4.80 9.56
C ALA A 22 15.72 5.77 8.65
N ASN A 23 15.62 5.44 7.37
CA ASN A 23 14.73 6.15 6.46
C ASN A 23 13.31 5.97 6.99
N ALA A 24 12.69 7.04 7.46
CA ALA A 24 11.26 7.08 7.72
C ALA A 24 10.54 6.86 6.38
N GLN A 25 10.20 5.61 6.06
CA GLN A 25 9.40 5.30 4.89
C GLN A 25 7.94 5.62 5.24
N ASN A 26 7.40 6.66 4.62
CA ASN A 26 5.96 6.87 4.57
C ASN A 26 5.35 5.62 3.93
N THR A 27 4.65 4.83 4.72
CA THR A 27 4.01 3.60 4.23
C THR A 27 2.57 3.94 3.89
N THR A 28 2.22 3.85 2.61
CA THR A 28 0.82 3.96 2.19
C THR A 28 0.08 2.69 2.57
N GLU A 29 -1.14 2.81 3.09
CA GLU A 29 -1.98 1.68 3.47
C GLU A 29 -3.39 1.82 2.92
N ILE A 30 -4.05 0.68 2.76
CA ILE A 30 -5.49 0.57 2.57
C ILE A 30 -6.12 0.25 3.92
N VAL A 31 -7.19 0.96 4.25
CA VAL A 31 -8.03 0.68 5.42
C VAL A 31 -9.41 0.24 4.94
N ALA A 32 -9.79 -0.97 5.31
CA ALA A 32 -11.11 -1.55 5.04
C ALA A 32 -12.14 -1.06 6.07
N PRO A 33 -13.46 -1.19 5.80
CA PRO A 33 -14.51 -0.74 6.72
C PRO A 33 -14.47 -1.40 8.11
N ASN A 34 -13.96 -2.63 8.19
CA ASN A 34 -13.78 -3.37 9.45
C ASN A 34 -12.52 -2.94 10.23
N GLY A 35 -11.84 -1.87 9.81
CA GLY A 35 -10.63 -1.36 10.44
C GLY A 35 -9.36 -2.13 10.12
N GLN A 36 -9.44 -3.24 9.38
CA GLN A 36 -8.27 -3.98 8.92
C GLN A 36 -7.45 -3.13 7.95
N ARG A 37 -6.13 -3.30 8.03
CA ARG A 37 -5.16 -2.51 7.26
C ARG A 37 -4.26 -3.40 6.43
N ARG A 38 -3.82 -2.89 5.30
CA ARG A 38 -2.80 -3.55 4.46
C ARG A 38 -1.92 -2.52 3.78
N ALA A 39 -0.62 -2.73 3.86
CA ALA A 39 0.35 -1.88 3.17
C ALA A 39 0.20 -1.95 1.65
N VAL A 40 0.38 -0.80 1.02
CA VAL A 40 0.49 -0.61 -0.43
C VAL A 40 1.97 -0.49 -0.76
N ALA A 41 2.44 -1.40 -1.60
CA ALA A 41 3.85 -1.54 -1.93
C ALA A 41 4.35 -0.50 -2.96
N GLY A 42 3.44 0.26 -3.56
CA GLY A 42 3.79 1.37 -4.44
C GLY A 42 2.63 1.83 -5.33
N LYS A 43 2.95 2.77 -6.22
CA LYS A 43 2.01 3.36 -7.18
C LYS A 43 2.51 3.22 -8.61
N ASP A 44 1.61 2.93 -9.55
CA ASP A 44 1.86 2.97 -11.00
C ASP A 44 3.14 2.22 -11.44
N ARG A 45 3.37 1.05 -10.83
CA ARG A 45 4.52 0.17 -11.09
C ARG A 45 4.07 -1.26 -11.33
N THR A 46 4.98 -2.14 -11.75
CA THR A 46 4.69 -3.58 -11.81
C THR A 46 4.35 -4.12 -10.42
N ARG A 47 3.29 -4.93 -10.32
CA ARG A 47 2.89 -5.67 -9.11
C ARG A 47 3.70 -6.96 -9.00
N ASN A 48 4.40 -7.15 -7.88
CA ASN A 48 5.06 -8.41 -7.56
C ASN A 48 4.12 -9.34 -6.77
N ASP A 49 4.67 -10.47 -6.31
CA ASP A 49 3.93 -11.42 -5.50
C ASP A 49 3.60 -10.86 -4.12
N GLU A 50 2.43 -11.25 -3.60
CA GLU A 50 1.88 -10.86 -2.30
C GLU A 50 1.67 -9.36 -2.03
N GLU A 51 1.92 -8.51 -3.03
CA GLU A 51 1.79 -7.06 -2.92
C GLU A 51 0.38 -6.55 -3.25
N ILE A 52 0.08 -5.35 -2.73
CA ILE A 52 -0.92 -4.44 -3.30
C ILE A 52 -0.19 -3.28 -3.98
N VAL A 53 -0.57 -2.96 -5.21
CA VAL A 53 -0.12 -1.75 -5.92
C VAL A 53 -1.33 -0.90 -6.28
N LEU A 54 -1.21 0.41 -6.07
CA LEU A 54 -2.22 1.39 -6.43
C LEU A 54 -1.95 1.93 -7.83
N TYR A 55 -2.96 1.94 -8.68
CA TYR A 55 -2.85 2.45 -10.05
C TYR A 55 -3.78 3.64 -10.27
N SER A 56 -3.24 4.66 -10.94
CA SER A 56 -4.06 5.66 -11.58
C SER A 56 -4.84 5.03 -12.74
N PRO A 57 -6.07 5.50 -13.04
CA PRO A 57 -6.85 4.93 -14.13
C PRO A 57 -6.15 5.06 -15.50
N ASP A 58 -5.42 6.16 -15.74
CA ASP A 58 -4.65 6.35 -16.96
C ASP A 58 -3.52 5.34 -17.13
N TYR A 59 -2.79 5.04 -16.05
CA TYR A 59 -1.75 4.01 -16.10
C TYR A 59 -2.38 2.63 -16.33
N TYR A 60 -3.41 2.28 -15.56
CA TYR A 60 -4.05 0.96 -15.63
C TYR A 60 -4.64 0.67 -17.01
N ARG A 61 -5.28 1.65 -17.66
CA ARG A 61 -5.80 1.48 -19.04
C ARG A 61 -4.69 1.19 -20.05
N LYS A 62 -3.52 1.81 -19.90
CA LYS A 62 -2.38 1.61 -20.80
C LYS A 62 -1.65 0.31 -20.52
N LYS A 63 -1.57 -0.08 -19.25
CA LYS A 63 -0.78 -1.20 -18.74
C LYS A 63 -1.54 -1.96 -17.65
N PRO A 64 -2.61 -2.69 -18.00
CA PRO A 64 -3.36 -3.46 -17.02
C PRO A 64 -2.48 -4.57 -16.44
N THR A 65 -2.80 -4.99 -15.23
CA THR A 65 -2.07 -6.05 -14.52
C THR A 65 -2.38 -7.44 -15.10
N PHE A 66 -1.56 -8.43 -14.76
CA PHE A 66 -1.76 -9.81 -15.20
C PHE A 66 -2.87 -10.52 -14.41
N LYS A 67 -3.39 -11.62 -14.97
CA LYS A 67 -4.49 -12.45 -14.44
C LYS A 67 -4.22 -13.11 -13.07
N ASN A 68 -3.00 -13.02 -12.54
CA ASN A 68 -2.58 -13.66 -11.30
C ASN A 68 -2.99 -12.83 -10.07
N GLY A 69 -4.16 -12.20 -10.09
CA GLY A 69 -4.58 -11.36 -8.97
C GLY A 69 -6.05 -11.01 -8.97
N VAL A 70 -6.36 -10.11 -8.04
CA VAL A 70 -7.62 -9.37 -8.00
C VAL A 70 -7.35 -7.91 -8.29
N ASP A 71 -8.19 -7.31 -9.10
CA ASP A 71 -8.23 -5.87 -9.30
C ASP A 71 -9.49 -5.31 -8.65
N VAL A 72 -9.39 -4.12 -8.04
CA VAL A 72 -10.49 -3.44 -7.39
C VAL A 72 -10.54 -2.00 -7.89
N TYR A 73 -11.64 -1.62 -8.52
CA TYR A 73 -11.83 -0.24 -8.95
C TYR A 73 -12.60 0.55 -7.89
N VAL A 74 -12.03 1.66 -7.44
CA VAL A 74 -12.57 2.51 -6.37
C VAL A 74 -12.85 3.89 -6.93
N VAL A 75 -14.09 4.37 -6.79
CA VAL A 75 -14.54 5.69 -7.26
C VAL A 75 -15.18 6.43 -6.10
N GLY A 76 -14.77 7.69 -5.87
CA GLY A 76 -15.28 8.48 -4.75
C GLY A 76 -15.05 7.83 -3.38
N GLY A 77 -13.96 7.07 -3.23
CA GLY A 77 -13.65 6.32 -2.01
C GLY A 77 -14.51 5.07 -1.79
N LYS A 78 -15.33 4.63 -2.77
CA LYS A 78 -16.15 3.42 -2.67
C LYS A 78 -15.75 2.38 -3.70
N VAL A 79 -15.76 1.11 -3.29
CA VAL A 79 -15.52 -0.02 -4.20
C VAL A 79 -16.64 -0.07 -5.23
N SER A 80 -16.31 0.13 -6.50
CA SER A 80 -17.25 0.03 -7.62
C SER A 80 -17.26 -1.37 -8.21
N VAL A 81 -16.09 -1.99 -8.36
CA VAL A 81 -15.93 -3.32 -8.97
C VAL A 81 -14.81 -4.08 -8.27
N ILE A 82 -14.99 -5.38 -8.09
CA ILE A 82 -13.93 -6.34 -7.72
C ILE A 82 -13.87 -7.40 -8.81
N GLN A 83 -12.72 -7.58 -9.44
CA GLN A 83 -12.49 -8.60 -10.48
C GLN A 83 -11.40 -9.55 -10.05
N ASP A 84 -11.81 -10.72 -9.57
CA ASP A 84 -10.90 -11.79 -9.16
C ASP A 84 -10.50 -12.69 -10.35
N ARG A 85 -9.50 -12.23 -11.09
CA ARG A 85 -9.00 -12.93 -12.30
C ARG A 85 -8.28 -14.22 -11.94
N ALA A 86 -7.53 -14.22 -10.84
CA ALA A 86 -6.84 -15.42 -10.37
C ALA A 86 -7.83 -16.50 -9.93
N GLY A 87 -8.91 -16.12 -9.22
CA GLY A 87 -9.95 -17.06 -8.83
C GLY A 87 -10.65 -17.67 -10.03
N ALA A 88 -10.99 -16.86 -11.04
CA ALA A 88 -11.59 -17.36 -12.28
C ALA A 88 -10.68 -18.39 -12.96
N VAL A 89 -9.41 -18.07 -13.16
CA VAL A 89 -8.47 -18.89 -13.93
C VAL A 89 -7.99 -20.12 -13.16
N TYR A 90 -7.48 -19.94 -11.94
CA TYR A 90 -6.74 -20.99 -11.23
C TYR A 90 -7.60 -21.80 -10.27
N ILE A 91 -8.76 -21.28 -9.87
CA ILE A 91 -9.66 -21.97 -8.92
C ILE A 91 -10.89 -22.50 -9.65
N GLN A 92 -11.51 -21.68 -10.50
CA GLN A 92 -12.75 -22.04 -11.19
C GLN A 92 -12.52 -22.67 -12.57
N ASN A 93 -11.27 -22.71 -13.05
CA ASN A 93 -10.91 -23.19 -14.38
C ASN A 93 -11.72 -22.53 -15.51
N LYS A 94 -11.94 -21.22 -15.40
CA LYS A 94 -12.63 -20.38 -16.39
C LYS A 94 -11.63 -19.54 -17.18
N PRO A 95 -11.99 -19.10 -18.39
CA PRO A 95 -11.21 -18.09 -19.11
C PRO A 95 -10.99 -16.84 -18.25
N ASP A 96 -9.85 -16.19 -18.43
CA ASP A 96 -9.56 -14.91 -17.78
C ASP A 96 -10.59 -13.87 -18.24
N PRO A 97 -11.38 -13.27 -17.33
CA PRO A 97 -12.38 -12.26 -17.69
C PRO A 97 -11.74 -10.96 -18.20
N GLY A 98 -10.41 -10.82 -18.07
CA GLY A 98 -9.66 -9.66 -18.51
C GLY A 98 -9.62 -8.57 -17.43
N ALA A 99 -9.02 -7.44 -17.82
CA ALA A 99 -8.88 -6.27 -16.95
C ALA A 99 -10.23 -5.57 -16.72
N ILE A 100 -10.36 -4.86 -15.60
CA ILE A 100 -11.56 -4.06 -15.32
C ILE A 100 -11.63 -2.88 -16.28
N SER A 101 -12.82 -2.57 -16.78
CA SER A 101 -13.07 -1.30 -17.47
C SER A 101 -13.11 -0.16 -16.47
N VAL A 102 -12.18 0.79 -16.57
CA VAL A 102 -12.03 1.89 -15.60
C VAL A 102 -12.24 3.26 -16.25
N GLY A 103 -13.02 4.10 -15.56
CA GLY A 103 -13.28 5.49 -15.94
C GLY A 103 -12.12 6.44 -15.60
N LYS A 104 -12.32 7.75 -15.76
CA LYS A 104 -11.24 8.75 -15.53
C LYS A 104 -10.95 8.98 -14.04
N ASP A 105 -11.96 8.78 -13.19
CA ASP A 105 -11.89 9.11 -11.78
C ASP A 105 -11.47 7.91 -10.91
N GLY A 106 -11.03 8.20 -9.69
CA GLY A 106 -10.71 7.15 -8.71
C GLY A 106 -9.35 6.49 -8.94
N PHE A 107 -9.24 5.22 -8.54
CA PHE A 107 -8.01 4.44 -8.62
C PHE A 107 -8.30 2.94 -8.67
N VAL A 108 -7.31 2.15 -9.06
CA VAL A 108 -7.37 0.68 -9.02
C VAL A 108 -6.41 0.16 -7.96
N LEU A 109 -6.86 -0.76 -7.12
CA LEU A 109 -5.98 -1.59 -6.28
C LEU A 109 -5.80 -2.93 -7.00
N SER A 110 -4.55 -3.31 -7.28
CA SER A 110 -4.25 -4.66 -7.77
C SER A 110 -3.49 -5.44 -6.72
N ALA A 111 -3.90 -6.67 -6.45
CA ALA A 111 -3.34 -7.50 -5.40
C ALA A 111 -3.05 -8.95 -5.84
N ASN A 112 -1.92 -9.52 -5.38
CA ASN A 112 -1.54 -10.94 -5.57
C ASN A 112 -1.59 -11.72 -4.24
N GLY A 113 -1.64 -13.05 -4.30
CA GLY A 113 -1.21 -13.93 -3.21
C GLY A 113 -1.93 -13.65 -1.90
N ALA A 114 -1.16 -13.43 -0.83
CA ALA A 114 -1.70 -13.07 0.48
C ALA A 114 -2.53 -11.76 0.44
N ALA A 115 -2.09 -10.76 -0.32
CA ALA A 115 -2.82 -9.51 -0.49
C ALA A 115 -4.15 -9.69 -1.24
N ARG A 116 -4.20 -10.57 -2.25
CA ARG A 116 -5.46 -10.95 -2.91
C ARG A 116 -6.44 -11.54 -1.90
N LYS A 117 -5.99 -12.50 -1.08
CA LYS A 117 -6.82 -13.11 -0.04
C LYS A 117 -7.32 -12.06 0.95
N TRP A 118 -6.46 -11.11 1.32
CA TRP A 118 -6.83 -10.00 2.20
C TRP A 118 -7.92 -9.13 1.57
N ILE A 119 -7.80 -8.73 0.30
CA ILE A 119 -8.83 -7.95 -0.40
C ILE A 119 -10.18 -8.67 -0.38
N LEU A 120 -10.20 -9.94 -0.77
CA LEU A 120 -11.44 -10.73 -0.87
C LEU A 120 -12.10 -11.01 0.48
N ALA A 121 -11.33 -11.00 1.57
CA ALA A 121 -11.85 -11.19 2.92
C ALA A 121 -12.36 -9.90 3.57
N ASN A 122 -11.88 -8.73 3.13
CA ASN A 122 -12.11 -7.46 3.83
C ASN A 122 -12.87 -6.41 3.02
N LEU A 123 -12.99 -6.57 1.70
CA LEU A 123 -13.70 -5.63 0.83
C LEU A 123 -14.83 -6.32 0.06
N LYS A 124 -15.95 -5.60 -0.06
CA LYS A 124 -17.05 -5.89 -0.99
C LYS A 124 -17.40 -4.65 -1.80
N VAL A 125 -18.13 -4.85 -2.90
CA VAL A 125 -18.68 -3.74 -3.69
C VAL A 125 -19.55 -2.84 -2.79
N GLY A 126 -19.38 -1.53 -2.91
CA GLY A 126 -20.04 -0.51 -2.09
C GLY A 126 -19.28 -0.10 -0.83
N ASP A 127 -18.29 -0.88 -0.40
CA ASP A 127 -17.49 -0.57 0.79
C ASP A 127 -16.70 0.73 0.61
N GLU A 128 -16.59 1.49 1.69
CA GLU A 128 -15.68 2.62 1.76
C GLU A 128 -14.24 2.12 1.94
N VAL A 129 -13.34 2.62 1.10
CA VAL A 129 -11.92 2.31 1.13
C VAL A 129 -11.16 3.61 1.39
N LYS A 130 -10.34 3.60 2.43
CA LYS A 130 -9.48 4.74 2.77
C LYS A 130 -8.03 4.41 2.42
N ILE A 131 -7.34 5.39 1.85
CA ILE A 131 -5.89 5.35 1.67
C ILE A 131 -5.30 6.23 2.77
N GLY A 132 -4.46 5.65 3.61
CA GLY A 132 -3.73 6.35 4.67
C GLY A 132 -2.24 6.36 4.40
N GLU A 133 -1.55 7.35 4.97
CA GLU A 133 -0.09 7.30 5.14
C GLU A 133 0.21 7.03 6.61
N ILE A 134 1.00 6.01 6.89
CA ILE A 134 1.65 5.91 8.20
C ILE A 134 2.98 6.66 8.09
N LYS A 135 3.06 7.76 8.83
CA LYS A 135 4.34 8.31 9.27
C LYS A 135 4.74 7.54 10.52
N GLU A 136 5.74 6.68 10.44
CA GLU A 136 6.39 6.20 11.65
C GLU A 136 7.12 7.38 12.29
N VAL A 137 6.44 8.09 13.19
CA VAL A 137 7.09 9.09 14.04
C VAL A 137 7.75 8.33 15.18
N LYS A 138 9.04 7.98 15.02
CA LYS A 138 9.86 7.58 16.16
C LYS A 138 10.15 8.82 16.99
N ASN A 139 9.38 9.04 18.05
CA ASN A 139 9.76 10.01 19.07
C ASN A 139 11.03 9.51 19.78
N ALA A 140 11.85 10.44 20.30
CA ALA A 140 13.14 10.15 20.95
C ALA A 140 13.07 9.15 22.13
N ASN A 141 11.86 8.82 22.59
CA ASN A 141 11.58 7.92 23.71
C ASN A 141 10.96 6.57 23.30
N GLY A 142 10.83 6.28 21.99
CA GLY A 142 10.32 5.00 21.48
C GLY A 142 8.79 4.82 21.54
N GLU A 143 8.04 5.86 21.86
CA GLU A 143 6.57 5.81 21.93
C GLU A 143 5.93 6.12 20.57
N VAL A 144 5.04 5.22 20.11
CA VAL A 144 4.38 5.29 18.80
C VAL A 144 3.24 6.31 18.87
N ALA A 145 3.41 7.47 18.23
CA ALA A 145 2.33 8.43 18.06
C ALA A 145 1.23 7.88 17.13
N PRO A 146 -0.06 8.23 17.35
CA PRO A 146 -1.15 7.72 16.52
C PRO A 146 -1.01 8.19 15.06
N ALA A 147 -1.18 7.25 14.13
CA ALA A 147 -1.04 7.47 12.69
C ALA A 147 -1.98 8.60 12.19
N SER A 148 -1.38 9.62 11.56
CA SER A 148 -2.10 10.73 10.93
C SER A 148 -2.48 10.37 9.49
N LEU A 149 -3.78 10.28 9.20
CA LEU A 149 -4.29 10.04 7.85
C LEU A 149 -4.17 11.31 6.99
N ILE A 150 -3.24 11.32 6.03
CA ILE A 150 -3.09 12.38 5.03
C ILE A 150 -3.59 11.85 3.66
N PRO A 151 -4.45 12.57 2.93
CA PRO A 151 -4.94 12.12 1.64
C PRO A 151 -3.86 12.22 0.54
N CYS A 152 -3.68 11.13 -0.22
CA CYS A 152 -2.67 11.06 -1.29
C CYS A 152 -3.13 11.65 -2.65
N PHE A 153 -4.36 12.18 -2.79
CA PHE A 153 -4.85 12.77 -4.06
C PHE A 153 -5.99 13.81 -3.89
N ALA A 154 -6.12 14.72 -4.86
CA ALA A 154 -7.24 15.64 -4.99
C ALA A 154 -8.55 14.87 -5.29
N GLY A 155 -9.55 14.97 -4.41
CA GLY A 155 -10.82 14.22 -4.49
C GLY A 155 -11.05 13.22 -3.35
N ALA A 156 -10.04 12.90 -2.53
CA ALA A 156 -10.19 12.11 -1.30
C ALA A 156 -10.56 13.01 -0.11
N TYR A 157 -11.72 13.66 -0.15
CA TYR A 157 -12.17 14.50 0.97
C TYR A 157 -12.84 13.64 2.05
N TYR A 158 -12.32 13.71 3.27
CA TYR A 158 -13.04 13.24 4.46
C TYR A 158 -14.09 14.27 4.86
N ARG A 159 -15.35 13.84 5.10
CA ARG A 159 -16.19 14.56 6.06
C ARG A 159 -15.66 14.24 7.45
N LYS A 160 -15.21 15.26 8.17
CA LYS A 160 -14.93 15.20 9.60
C LYS A 160 -16.22 14.75 10.30
N ALA A 161 -16.25 13.54 10.84
CA ALA A 161 -17.27 13.18 11.81
C ALA A 161 -16.97 13.99 13.07
N VAL A 162 -17.77 15.04 13.30
CA VAL A 162 -17.76 15.75 14.58
C VAL A 162 -18.57 14.88 15.52
N SER A 163 -17.92 14.12 16.40
CA SER A 163 -18.59 13.58 17.57
C SER A 163 -18.62 14.69 18.63
N SER A 164 -19.63 15.55 18.59
CA SER A 164 -20.10 16.20 19.81
C SER A 164 -20.87 15.15 20.59
N PHE A 165 -20.26 14.64 21.65
CA PHE A 165 -21.04 14.18 22.79
C PHE A 165 -21.08 15.36 23.75
N ASP A 166 -22.26 15.99 23.82
CA ASP A 166 -22.67 16.75 25.00
C ASP A 166 -22.96 15.77 26.15
#